data_AF-A0AAW4VH51-F1
#
_entry.id   AF-A0AAW4VH51-F1
#
_cell.length_a   1.000
_cell.length_b   1.000
_cell.length_c   1.000
_cell.angle_alpha   90.00
_cell.angle_beta   90.00
_cell.angle_gamma   90.00
#
_symmetry.space_group_name_H-M   'P 1'
#
loop_
_entity.id
_entity.type
_entity.pdbx_description
1 polymer ?
#
loop_
_entity_poly.entity_id
_entity_poly.type
_entity_poly.pdbx_seq_one_letter_code
_entity_poly.pdbx_strand_id
1 'polypeptide(L)'
;MKEKTWAQYLEEKRMKVLSTIIPVLRPFGITKVDYEVNLETYQETLVIDDTRIGCTCNSIEAILQEVIGYLFIKTWVPPRILVSDPYVDHCVETITRYWIKEER
;
A
#
# COMPACT_ATOMS: atom_id res chain seq x y z
N MET A 1 15.46 3.16 -29.56
CA MET A 1 14.36 2.94 -28.58
C MET A 1 13.46 4.16 -28.66
N LYS A 2 12.17 4.02 -28.98
CA LYS A 2 11.25 5.17 -28.89
C LYS A 2 11.13 5.57 -27.42
N GLU A 3 11.31 6.85 -27.11
CA GLU A 3 11.06 7.37 -25.77
C GLU A 3 9.60 7.10 -25.40
N LYS A 4 9.38 6.52 -24.21
CA LYS A 4 8.03 6.29 -23.70
C LYS A 4 7.49 7.61 -23.16
N THR A 5 6.22 7.89 -23.42
CA THR A 5 5.55 9.00 -22.74
C THR A 5 5.41 8.68 -21.25
N TRP A 6 5.35 9.71 -20.41
CA TRP A 6 5.20 9.54 -18.96
C TRP A 6 3.91 8.77 -18.60
N ALA A 7 2.82 9.03 -19.31
CA ALA A 7 1.55 8.31 -19.14
C ALA A 7 1.68 6.80 -19.42
N GLN A 8 2.40 6.41 -20.47
CA GLN A 8 2.66 5.00 -20.77
C GLN A 8 3.51 4.32 -19.70
N TYR A 9 4.52 5.03 -19.19
CA TYR A 9 5.35 4.52 -18.09
C TYR A 9 4.52 4.26 -16.82
N LEU A 10 3.61 5.17 -16.47
CA LEU A 10 2.77 5.05 -15.29
C LEU A 10 1.76 3.90 -15.41
N GLU A 11 1.15 3.71 -16.58
CA GLU A 11 0.25 2.57 -16.80
C GLU A 11 0.99 1.24 -16.72
N GLU A 12 2.18 1.14 -17.32
CA GLU A 12 3.03 -0.05 -17.20
C GLU A 12 3.42 -0.32 -15.75
N LYS A 13 3.75 0.73 -14.99
CA LYS A 13 4.06 0.62 -13.56
C LYS A 13 2.85 0.10 -12.79
N ARG A 14 1.67 0.68 -12.98
CA ARG A 14 0.41 0.24 -12.35
C ARG A 14 0.15 -1.24 -12.61
N MET A 15 0.21 -1.67 -13.88
CA MET A 15 0.03 -3.07 -14.25
C MET A 15 1.06 -3.98 -13.59
N LYS A 16 2.33 -3.56 -13.55
CA LYS A 16 3.41 -4.32 -12.92
C LYS A 16 3.20 -4.44 -11.41
N VAL A 17 2.82 -3.36 -10.73
CA VAL A 17 2.47 -3.36 -9.31
C VAL A 17 1.33 -4.33 -9.03
N LEU A 18 0.19 -4.18 -9.72
CA LEU A 18 -0.98 -5.03 -9.52
C LEU A 18 -0.67 -6.51 -9.77
N SER A 19 0.07 -6.83 -10.84
CA SER A 19 0.48 -8.20 -11.14
C SER A 19 1.39 -8.81 -10.07
N THR A 20 2.11 -7.97 -9.33
CA THR A 20 3.03 -8.40 -8.27
C THR A 20 2.30 -8.60 -6.94
N ILE A 21 1.41 -7.69 -6.57
CA ILE A 21 0.79 -7.68 -5.23
C ILE A 21 -0.46 -8.55 -5.13
N ILE A 22 -1.25 -8.68 -6.20
CA ILE A 22 -2.49 -9.48 -6.19
C ILE A 22 -2.23 -10.94 -5.80
N PRO A 23 -1.19 -11.62 -6.33
CA PRO A 23 -0.86 -12.98 -5.90
C PRO A 23 -0.50 -13.11 -4.41
N VAL A 24 0.07 -12.05 -3.82
CA VAL A 24 0.45 -12.02 -2.39
C VAL A 24 -0.79 -11.85 -1.51
N LEU A 25 -1.75 -11.02 -1.95
CA LEU A 25 -2.95 -10.69 -1.20
C LEU A 25 -4.07 -11.75 -1.29
N ARG A 26 -4.16 -12.45 -2.43
CA ARG A 26 -5.22 -13.44 -2.70
C ARG A 26 -5.33 -14.56 -1.65
N PRO A 27 -4.24 -15.17 -1.13
CA PRO A 27 -4.32 -16.18 -0.08
C PRO A 27 -4.98 -15.69 1.22
N PHE A 28 -4.99 -14.39 1.46
CA PHE A 28 -5.63 -13.76 2.62
C PHE A 28 -7.09 -13.35 2.34
N GLY A 29 -7.65 -13.72 1.18
CA GLY A 29 -9.03 -13.39 0.79
C GLY A 29 -9.21 -11.94 0.33
N ILE A 30 -8.13 -11.18 0.19
CA ILE A 30 -8.15 -9.77 -0.21
C ILE A 30 -8.23 -9.68 -1.74
N THR A 31 -9.30 -9.06 -2.24
CA THR A 31 -9.61 -9.00 -3.68
C THR A 31 -9.83 -7.57 -4.19
N LYS A 32 -10.13 -6.62 -3.30
CA LYS A 32 -10.28 -5.21 -3.64
C LYS A 32 -8.94 -4.53 -3.54
N VAL A 33 -8.24 -4.46 -4.66
CA VAL A 33 -6.89 -3.87 -4.74
C VAL A 33 -6.80 -3.00 -5.97
N ASP A 34 -6.30 -1.78 -5.80
CA ASP A 34 -5.96 -0.90 -6.91
C ASP A 34 -4.65 -0.15 -6.63
N TYR A 35 -4.09 0.43 -7.67
CA TYR A 35 -2.93 1.31 -7.60
C TYR A 35 -3.24 2.56 -8.40
N GLU A 36 -3.51 3.64 -7.69
CA GLU A 36 -3.92 4.92 -8.24
C GLU A 36 -2.70 5.81 -8.46
N VAL A 37 -2.67 6.51 -9.58
CA VAL A 37 -1.63 7.49 -9.91
C VAL A 37 -2.30 8.82 -10.21
N ASN A 38 -2.05 9.82 -9.37
CA ASN A 38 -2.50 11.19 -9.63
C ASN A 38 -1.50 11.85 -10.58
N LEU A 39 -1.95 12.17 -11.80
CA LEU A 39 -1.09 12.77 -12.84
C LEU A 39 -0.76 14.24 -12.59
N GLU A 40 -1.54 14.94 -11.76
CA GLU A 40 -1.33 16.35 -11.43
C GLU A 40 -0.33 16.52 -10.30
N THR A 41 -0.44 15.69 -9.25
CA THR A 41 0.43 15.75 -8.07
C THR A 41 1.59 14.74 -8.12
N TYR A 42 1.58 13.84 -9.11
CA TYR A 42 2.50 12.70 -9.22
C TYR A 42 2.49 11.76 -8.00
N GLN A 43 1.43 11.82 -7.19
CA GLN A 43 1.28 10.95 -6.04
C GLN A 43 0.76 9.58 -6.48
N GLU A 44 1.37 8.54 -5.94
CA GLU A 44 0.96 7.16 -6.17
C GLU A 44 0.36 6.63 -4.88
N THR A 45 -0.80 5.99 -4.97
CA THR A 45 -1.53 5.46 -3.81
C THR A 45 -1.89 4.01 -4.05
N LEU A 46 -1.44 3.16 -3.14
CA LEU A 46 -1.90 1.77 -3.06
C LEU A 46 -3.22 1.74 -2.29
N VAL A 47 -4.23 1.11 -2.89
CA VAL A 47 -5.55 0.94 -2.26
C VAL A 47 -5.77 -0.54 -2.03
N ILE A 48 -5.95 -0.92 -0.76
CA ILE A 48 -6.28 -2.29 -0.36
C ILE A 48 -7.53 -2.22 0.52
N ASP A 49 -8.62 -2.84 0.05
CA ASP A 49 -9.96 -2.72 0.64
C ASP A 49 -10.39 -1.26 0.83
N ASP A 50 -10.48 -0.80 2.07
CA ASP A 50 -10.82 0.57 2.49
C ASP A 50 -9.56 1.41 2.85
N THR A 51 -8.38 0.79 2.84
CA THR A 51 -7.15 1.41 3.31
C THR A 51 -6.37 2.00 2.13
N ARG A 52 -6.04 3.29 2.24
CA ARG A 52 -5.26 4.03 1.25
C ARG A 52 -3.86 4.27 1.79
N ILE A 53 -2.83 3.88 1.04
CA ILE A 53 -1.43 3.93 1.47
C ILE A 53 -0.62 4.73 0.44
N GLY A 54 -0.02 5.82 0.89
CA GLY A 54 0.85 6.65 0.06
C GLY A 54 2.12 5.91 -0.34
N CYS A 55 2.43 5.90 -1.63
CA CYS A 55 3.57 5.20 -2.22
C CYS A 55 4.60 6.16 -2.85
N THR A 56 4.78 7.34 -2.27
CA THR A 56 5.64 8.40 -2.81
C THR A 56 7.11 7.96 -2.81
N CYS A 57 7.73 7.87 -4.01
CA CYS A 57 9.10 7.42 -4.28
C CYS A 57 9.34 5.90 -4.41
N ASN A 58 8.34 5.11 -4.81
CA ASN A 58 8.41 3.68 -4.50
C ASN A 58 8.71 2.79 -5.70
N SER A 59 9.80 2.02 -5.55
CA SER A 59 10.05 0.80 -6.32
C SER A 59 9.02 -0.27 -5.95
N ILE A 60 9.00 -1.38 -6.70
CA ILE A 60 8.08 -2.49 -6.41
C ILE A 60 8.37 -3.09 -5.04
N GLU A 61 9.63 -3.13 -4.65
CA GLU A 61 10.07 -3.61 -3.34
C GLU A 61 9.49 -2.76 -2.20
N ALA A 62 9.50 -1.43 -2.34
CA ALA A 62 8.88 -0.55 -1.35
C ALA A 62 7.37 -0.77 -1.26
N ILE A 63 6.68 -0.93 -2.39
CA ILE A 63 5.24 -1.25 -2.41
C ILE A 63 4.96 -2.60 -1.76
N LEU A 64 5.81 -3.61 -1.97
CA LEU A 64 5.69 -4.90 -1.30
C LEU A 64 5.88 -4.80 0.22
N GLN A 65 6.77 -3.92 0.70
CA GLN A 65 6.90 -3.66 2.14
C GLN A 65 5.60 -3.09 2.73
N GLU A 66 4.94 -2.17 2.03
CA GLU A 66 3.62 -1.64 2.44
C GLU A 66 2.55 -2.75 2.45
N VAL A 67 2.52 -3.63 1.44
CA VAL A 67 1.61 -4.79 1.39
C VAL A 67 1.84 -5.73 2.57
N ILE A 68 3.11 -6.03 2.89
CA ILE A 68 3.48 -6.87 4.04
C ILE A 68 3.06 -6.20 5.35
N GLY A 69 3.26 -4.88 5.47
CA GLY A 69 2.80 -4.08 6.60
C GLY A 69 1.29 -4.13 6.77
N TYR A 70 0.52 -3.99 5.70
CA TYR A 70 -0.94 -4.14 5.71
C TYR A 70 -1.37 -5.51 6.22
N LEU A 71 -0.81 -6.59 5.66
CA LEU A 71 -1.08 -7.95 6.10
C LEU A 71 -0.71 -8.14 7.57
N PHE A 72 0.42 -7.56 8.00
CA PHE A 72 0.88 -7.63 9.38
C PHE A 72 -0.16 -7.07 10.35
N ILE A 73 -0.59 -5.84 10.10
CA ILE A 73 -1.59 -5.14 10.92
C ILE A 73 -2.92 -5.89 10.92
N LYS A 74 -3.47 -6.23 9.74
CA LYS A 74 -4.81 -6.81 9.64
C LYS A 74 -4.91 -8.24 10.18
N THR A 75 -3.82 -8.99 10.16
CA THR A 75 -3.84 -10.41 10.57
C THR A 75 -3.42 -10.59 12.02
N TRP A 76 -2.41 -9.86 12.51
CA TRP A 76 -1.78 -10.16 13.79
C TRP A 76 -1.90 -9.05 14.83
N VAL A 77 -2.32 -7.83 14.48
CA VAL A 77 -2.57 -6.77 15.46
C VAL A 77 -4.04 -6.83 15.90
N PRO A 78 -4.35 -7.28 17.12
CA PRO A 78 -5.72 -7.45 17.56
C PRO A 78 -6.44 -6.09 17.62
N PRO A 79 -7.72 -5.99 17.18
CA PRO A 79 -8.50 -4.76 17.23
C PRO A 79 -8.79 -4.28 18.66
N ARG A 80 -8.53 -5.13 19.66
CA ARG A 80 -8.61 -4.81 21.09
C ARG A 80 -7.30 -5.23 21.74
N ILE A 81 -6.26 -4.41 21.57
CA ILE A 81 -5.11 -4.47 22.46
C ILE A 81 -5.65 -4.15 23.86
N LEU A 82 -5.83 -5.17 24.69
CA LEU A 82 -6.46 -5.08 26.01
C LEU A 82 -5.64 -4.22 27.00
N VAL A 83 -4.38 -3.93 26.67
CA VAL A 83 -3.47 -3.06 27.44
C VAL A 83 -2.51 -2.43 26.42
N SER A 84 -2.48 -1.09 26.30
CA SER A 84 -1.52 -0.37 25.43
C SER A 84 -0.10 -0.86 25.74
N ASP A 85 0.57 -1.36 24.71
CA ASP A 85 1.97 -1.77 24.75
C ASP A 85 2.75 -0.75 23.90
N PRO A 86 3.58 0.11 24.50
CA PRO A 86 4.30 1.16 23.78
C PRO A 86 5.15 0.65 22.61
N TYR A 87 5.65 -0.58 22.67
CA TYR A 87 6.44 -1.16 21.59
C TYR A 87 5.56 -1.57 20.41
N VAL A 88 4.39 -2.16 20.68
CA VAL A 88 3.40 -2.48 19.65
C VAL A 88 2.88 -1.21 19.01
N ASP A 89 2.53 -0.20 19.81
CA ASP A 89 2.03 1.09 19.33
C ASP A 89 3.05 1.77 18.41
N HIS A 90 4.34 1.79 18.79
CA HIS A 90 5.40 2.34 17.95
C HIS A 90 5.60 1.56 16.64
N CYS A 91 5.46 0.23 16.67
CA CYS A 91 5.53 -0.60 15.46
C CYS A 91 4.36 -0.29 14.52
N VAL A 92 3.14 -0.19 15.06
CA VAL A 92 1.94 0.17 14.29
C VAL A 92 2.09 1.57 13.68
N GLU A 93 2.51 2.57 14.44
CA GLU A 93 2.77 3.93 13.93
C GLU A 93 3.82 3.92 12.81
N THR A 94 4.89 3.15 12.97
CA THR A 94 5.96 3.03 11.98
C THR A 94 5.45 2.42 10.68
N ILE A 95 4.68 1.33 10.76
CA ILE A 95 4.10 0.62 9.60
C ILE A 95 3.04 1.48 8.90
N THR A 96 2.20 2.16 9.67
CA THR A 96 1.05 2.93 9.16
C THR A 96 1.38 4.38 8.81
N ARG A 97 2.65 4.80 8.87
CA ARG A 97 3.08 6.19 8.72
C ARG A 97 2.62 6.86 7.42
N TYR A 98 2.50 6.07 6.35
CA TYR A 98 2.07 6.54 5.03
C TYR A 98 0.60 6.22 4.73
N TRP A 99 -0.13 5.67 5.70
CA TRP A 99 -1.56 5.40 5.53
C TRP A 99 -2.30 6.73 5.58
N ILE A 100 -3.06 6.99 4.53
CA ILE A 100 -3.84 8.21 4.39
C ILE A 100 -5.02 8.09 5.34
N LYS A 101 -4.99 8.89 6.41
CA LYS A 101 -6.12 9.01 7.34
C LYS A 101 -7.23 9.78 6.63
N GLU A 102 -8.44 9.24 6.62
CA GLU A 102 -9.61 10.02 6.21
C GLU A 102 -9.74 11.22 7.15
N GLU A 103 -9.82 12.43 6.59
CA GLU A 103 -10.26 13.61 7.33
C GLU A 103 -11.72 13.37 7.73
N ARG A 104 -11.95 13.29 9.04
CA ARG A 104 -13.25 12.97 9.63
C ARG A 104 -14.04 14.22 9.90
#